data_AF-A0A2H3APQ3-F1
#
_entry.id   AF-A0A2H3APQ3-F1
#
_cell.length_a   1.000
_cell.length_b   1.000
_cell.length_c   1.000
_cell.angle_alpha   90.00
_cell.angle_beta   90.00
_cell.angle_gamma   90.00
#
_symmetry.space_group_name_H-M   'P 1'
#
loop_
_entity.id
_entity.type
_entity.pdbx_description
1 polymer ?
#
loop_
_entity_poly.entity_id
_entity_poly.type
_entity_poly.pdbx_seq_one_letter_code
_entity_poly.pdbx_strand_id
1 'polypeptide(L)'
;MADHKTSTYELDLPEELIKRRIHSRFHVSLLRPYIESDSVLFPDRKKPEPYDFGAPDDAEEFVECIEGHEWKNNSLFFYVRWALGDLTIEPYSKCKALKALDEYLAVAGISDPKNLPKLSAKDSRPRKGRQTRNAIMNETHAIKIAE
;
A
#
# COMPACT_ATOMS: atom_id res chain seq x y z
N MET A 1 -30.20 23.44 18.75
CA MET A 1 -30.74 24.20 19.91
C MET A 1 -29.74 24.08 21.06
N ALA A 2 -29.35 25.15 21.76
CA ALA A 2 -28.31 25.08 22.79
C ALA A 2 -28.89 24.72 24.17
N ASP A 3 -28.41 23.64 24.79
CA ASP A 3 -28.78 23.26 26.16
C ASP A 3 -27.88 24.00 27.16
N HIS A 4 -28.40 25.03 27.82
CA HIS A 4 -27.61 25.89 28.72
C HIS A 4 -27.24 25.23 30.05
N LYS A 5 -27.72 24.01 30.32
CA LYS A 5 -27.40 23.20 31.51
C LYS A 5 -26.17 22.30 31.33
N THR A 6 -25.87 21.94 30.09
CA THR A 6 -24.73 21.07 29.73
C THR A 6 -24.04 21.78 28.60
N SER A 7 -22.81 22.28 28.79
CA SER A 7 -22.06 23.15 27.88
C SER A 7 -21.82 22.56 26.47
N THR A 8 -22.90 22.31 25.74
CA THR A 8 -23.00 21.37 24.64
C THR A 8 -23.93 21.98 23.60
N TYR A 9 -23.48 21.95 22.35
CA TYR A 9 -24.16 22.54 21.21
C TYR A 9 -24.34 21.49 20.13
N GLU A 10 -25.46 21.58 19.44
CA GLU A 10 -25.74 20.79 18.25
C GLU A 10 -25.54 21.66 17.01
N LEU A 11 -24.71 21.19 16.08
CA LEU A 11 -24.39 21.85 14.83
C LEU A 11 -25.02 21.10 13.65
N ASP A 12 -25.49 21.86 12.66
CA ASP A 12 -25.93 21.29 11.39
C ASP A 12 -24.70 20.92 10.56
N LEU A 13 -24.31 19.64 10.63
CA LEU A 13 -23.15 19.12 9.91
C LEU A 13 -23.51 18.76 8.45
N PRO A 14 -22.59 18.97 7.50
CA PRO A 14 -22.70 18.39 6.16
C PRO A 14 -22.93 16.88 6.20
N GLU A 15 -23.75 16.37 5.26
CA GLU A 15 -24.12 14.95 5.19
C GLU A 15 -22.90 14.01 5.11
N GLU A 16 -21.82 14.45 4.47
CA GLU A 16 -20.58 13.67 4.32
C GLU A 16 -19.90 13.38 5.67
N LEU A 17 -20.01 14.30 6.65
CA LEU A 17 -19.50 14.07 8.00
C LEU A 17 -20.40 13.08 8.77
N ILE A 18 -21.71 13.19 8.59
CA ILE A 18 -22.69 12.31 9.22
C ILE A 18 -22.53 10.87 8.70
N LYS A 19 -22.32 10.68 7.39
CA LYS A 19 -22.04 9.36 6.78
C LYS A 19 -20.82 8.69 7.41
N ARG A 20 -19.81 9.47 7.80
CA ARG A 20 -18.62 9.00 8.54
C ARG A 20 -18.84 8.83 10.04
N ARG A 21 -20.09 8.89 10.51
CA ARG A 21 -20.50 8.74 11.91
C ARG A 21 -19.96 9.83 12.83
N ILE A 22 -19.71 11.03 12.30
CA ILE A 22 -19.38 12.19 13.14
C ILE A 22 -20.67 12.71 13.79
N HIS A 23 -20.66 12.85 15.12
CA HIS A 23 -21.80 13.35 15.87
C HIS A 23 -21.94 14.87 15.75
N SER A 24 -23.17 15.36 15.58
CA SER A 24 -23.52 16.78 15.51
C SER A 24 -23.32 17.54 16.83
N ARG A 25 -23.14 16.81 17.94
CA ARG A 25 -23.13 17.35 19.30
C ARG A 25 -21.70 17.54 19.80
N PHE A 26 -21.33 18.78 20.08
CA PHE A 26 -19.99 19.16 20.54
C PHE A 26 -20.04 19.91 21.87
N HIS A 27 -19.05 19.69 22.72
CA HIS A 27 -18.84 20.51 23.91
C HIS A 27 -18.30 21.90 23.51
N VAL A 28 -18.70 22.96 24.22
CA VAL A 28 -18.37 24.35 23.92
C VAL A 28 -16.86 24.61 23.85
N SER A 29 -16.07 23.87 24.62
CA SER A 29 -14.60 23.99 24.62
C SER A 29 -13.94 23.57 23.31
N LEU A 30 -14.63 22.78 22.49
CA LEU A 30 -14.16 22.34 21.17
C LEU A 30 -14.58 23.31 20.06
N LEU A 31 -15.54 24.20 20.34
CA LEU A 31 -16.07 25.14 19.37
C LEU A 31 -15.29 26.45 19.38
N ARG A 32 -15.12 27.03 18.19
CA ARG A 32 -14.54 28.35 18.00
C ARG A 32 -15.50 29.19 17.17
N PRO A 33 -15.65 30.50 17.46
CA PRO A 33 -16.41 31.39 16.61
C PRO A 33 -15.89 31.34 15.18
N TYR A 34 -16.81 31.25 14.22
CA TYR A 34 -16.45 31.34 12.81
C TYR A 34 -16.01 32.78 12.49
N ILE A 35 -14.85 32.92 11.87
CA ILE A 35 -14.32 34.19 11.38
C ILE A 35 -14.21 34.06 9.86
N GLU A 36 -14.87 34.97 9.14
CA GLU A 36 -14.80 35.00 7.68
C GLU A 36 -13.35 35.23 7.21
N SER A 37 -12.95 34.55 6.14
CA SER A 37 -11.62 34.71 5.56
C SER A 37 -11.54 36.02 4.78
N ASP A 38 -10.48 36.80 5.01
CA ASP A 38 -10.20 38.00 4.21
C ASP A 38 -9.82 37.62 2.78
N SER A 39 -10.64 38.03 1.81
CA SER A 39 -10.45 37.73 0.39
C SER A 39 -9.31 38.51 -0.27
N VAL A 40 -8.85 39.61 0.33
CA VAL A 40 -7.72 40.41 -0.16
C VAL A 40 -6.39 39.77 0.24
N LEU A 41 -6.30 39.30 1.49
CA LEU A 41 -5.11 38.62 2.01
C LEU A 41 -5.02 37.15 1.59
N PHE A 42 -6.16 36.50 1.34
CA PHE A 42 -6.23 35.08 0.97
C PHE A 42 -7.13 34.85 -0.26
N PRO A 43 -6.75 35.33 -1.45
CA PRO A 43 -7.58 35.24 -2.67
C PRO A 43 -7.84 33.80 -3.12
N ASP A 44 -6.92 32.88 -2.82
CA ASP A 44 -7.03 31.45 -3.14
C ASP A 44 -7.84 30.66 -2.10
N ARG A 45 -8.22 31.27 -0.97
CA ARG A 45 -9.24 30.73 -0.04
C ARG A 45 -10.64 31.06 -0.54
N LYS A 46 -10.96 30.70 -1.79
CA LYS A 46 -12.38 30.47 -2.14
C LYS A 46 -12.85 29.30 -1.29
N LYS A 47 -14.08 29.38 -0.76
CA LYS A 47 -14.73 28.45 0.20
C LYS A 47 -14.02 27.10 0.32
N PRO A 48 -13.76 26.59 1.54
CA PRO A 48 -13.01 25.35 1.71
C PRO A 48 -13.55 24.34 0.71
N GLU A 49 -12.67 23.95 -0.23
CA GLU A 49 -12.89 22.80 -1.07
C GLU A 49 -13.42 21.71 -0.13
N PRO A 50 -14.57 21.07 -0.44
CA PRO A 50 -15.10 20.04 0.45
C PRO A 50 -13.94 19.11 0.78
N TYR A 51 -13.73 18.88 2.08
CA TYR A 51 -12.64 18.06 2.59
C TYR A 51 -12.38 16.90 1.63
N ASP A 52 -11.12 16.67 1.24
CA ASP A 52 -10.82 15.45 0.50
C ASP A 52 -11.06 14.28 1.45
N PHE A 53 -12.19 13.66 1.20
CA PHE A 53 -12.80 12.63 2.01
C PHE A 53 -12.30 11.24 1.60
N GLY A 54 -11.41 11.19 0.61
CA GLY A 54 -10.95 9.97 -0.02
C GLY A 54 -12.00 9.38 -0.97
N ALA A 55 -11.58 8.33 -1.68
CA ALA A 55 -12.50 7.51 -2.44
C ALA A 55 -13.51 6.84 -1.50
N PRO A 56 -14.76 6.59 -1.94
CA PRO A 56 -15.73 5.88 -1.12
C PRO A 56 -15.27 4.43 -0.83
N ASP A 57 -15.78 3.82 0.24
CA ASP A 57 -15.36 2.47 0.67
C ASP A 57 -15.60 1.37 -0.40
N ASP A 58 -16.52 1.61 -1.33
CA ASP A 58 -16.85 0.74 -2.46
C ASP A 58 -16.15 1.13 -3.76
N ALA A 59 -15.19 2.05 -3.69
CA ALA A 59 -14.40 2.44 -4.85
C ALA A 59 -13.62 1.23 -5.40
N GLU A 60 -13.69 1.08 -6.72
CA GLU A 60 -12.87 0.10 -7.43
C GLU A 60 -11.40 0.54 -7.39
N GLU A 61 -10.55 -0.26 -6.75
CA GLU A 61 -9.11 -0.03 -6.71
C GLU A 61 -8.42 -0.74 -7.89
N PHE A 62 -7.49 -0.04 -8.54
CA PHE A 62 -6.74 -0.58 -9.66
C PHE A 62 -5.52 -1.36 -9.20
N VAL A 63 -5.42 -2.60 -9.68
CA VAL A 63 -4.22 -3.43 -9.53
C VAL A 63 -3.22 -3.04 -10.61
N GLU A 64 -1.99 -2.73 -10.21
CA GLU A 64 -0.87 -2.45 -11.12
C GLU A 64 -0.33 -3.77 -11.68
N CYS A 65 0.10 -4.69 -10.81
CA CYS A 65 0.63 -5.98 -11.21
C CYS A 65 0.61 -7.01 -10.07
N ILE A 66 0.91 -8.27 -10.42
CA ILE A 66 1.22 -9.32 -9.44
C ILE A 66 2.73 -9.52 -9.44
N GLU A 67 3.36 -9.32 -8.28
CA GLU A 67 4.83 -9.43 -8.16
C GLU A 67 5.28 -10.87 -7.88
N GLY A 68 4.39 -11.70 -7.35
CA GLY A 68 4.74 -13.06 -6.99
C GLY A 68 3.55 -13.85 -6.46
N HIS A 69 3.82 -15.10 -6.10
CA HIS A 69 2.85 -15.98 -5.47
C HIS A 69 3.48 -16.78 -4.33
N GLU A 70 2.64 -17.20 -3.40
CA GLU A 70 3.00 -18.11 -2.32
C GLU A 70 1.95 -19.21 -2.19
N TRP A 71 2.42 -20.44 -1.94
CA TRP A 71 1.58 -21.56 -1.59
C TRP A 71 1.57 -21.72 -0.07
N LYS A 72 0.41 -21.51 0.56
CA LYS A 72 0.19 -21.86 1.97
C LYS A 72 -0.66 -23.11 2.03
N ASN A 73 -0.04 -24.22 2.40
CA ASN A 73 -0.62 -25.55 2.33
C ASN A 73 -1.05 -25.90 0.89
N ASN A 74 -2.36 -25.87 0.61
CA ASN A 74 -2.93 -26.11 -0.71
C ASN A 74 -3.70 -24.90 -1.27
N SER A 75 -3.53 -23.73 -0.63
CA SER A 75 -4.14 -22.47 -1.04
C SER A 75 -3.08 -21.57 -1.66
N LEU A 76 -3.44 -20.97 -2.79
CA LEU A 76 -2.58 -20.07 -3.56
C LEU A 76 -2.90 -18.62 -3.19
N PHE A 77 -1.84 -17.87 -2.89
CA PHE A 77 -1.90 -16.44 -2.59
C PHE A 77 -0.98 -15.67 -3.54
N PHE A 78 -1.34 -14.43 -3.83
CA PHE A 78 -0.59 -13.54 -4.72
C PHE A 78 -0.19 -12.27 -3.98
N TYR A 79 1.02 -11.79 -4.28
CA TYR A 79 1.48 -10.47 -3.87
C TYR A 79 0.99 -9.47 -4.92
N VAL A 80 -0.07 -8.74 -4.57
CA VAL A 80 -0.75 -7.80 -5.46
C VAL A 80 -0.25 -6.40 -5.17
N ARG A 81 0.32 -5.75 -6.19
CA ARG A 81 0.70 -4.35 -6.15
C ARG A 81 -0.43 -3.48 -6.68
N TRP A 82 -0.86 -2.52 -5.88
CA TRP A 82 -1.92 -1.57 -6.22
C TRP A 82 -1.33 -0.32 -6.87
N ALA A 83 -2.13 0.37 -7.70
CA ALA A 83 -1.69 1.59 -8.39
C ALA A 83 -1.24 2.72 -7.45
N LEU A 84 -1.70 2.70 -6.19
CA LEU A 84 -1.29 3.64 -5.14
C LEU A 84 0.02 3.22 -4.42
N GLY A 85 0.64 2.12 -4.82
CA GLY A 85 1.92 1.63 -4.32
C GLY A 85 1.84 0.63 -3.17
N ASP A 86 0.63 0.37 -2.65
CA ASP A 86 0.43 -0.65 -1.61
C ASP A 86 0.71 -2.05 -2.15
N LEU A 87 1.19 -2.94 -1.28
CA LEU A 87 1.41 -4.35 -1.56
C LEU A 87 0.64 -5.20 -0.55
N THR A 88 -0.34 -5.97 -1.03
CA THR A 88 -1.13 -6.87 -0.18
C THR A 88 -1.00 -8.32 -0.63
N ILE A 89 -1.25 -9.26 0.29
CA ILE A 89 -1.30 -10.69 0.00
C ILE A 89 -2.76 -11.10 -0.14
N GLU A 90 -3.18 -11.45 -1.35
CA GLU A 90 -4.57 -11.76 -1.66
C GLU A 90 -4.76 -13.22 -2.06
N PRO A 91 -5.86 -13.87 -1.67
CA PRO A 91 -6.15 -15.23 -2.07
C PRO A 91 -6.49 -15.30 -3.56
N TYR A 92 -6.18 -16.43 -4.21
CA TYR A 92 -6.51 -16.67 -5.61
C TYR A 92 -7.98 -16.35 -5.94
N SER A 93 -8.93 -16.61 -5.03
CA SER A 93 -10.36 -16.29 -5.21
C SER A 93 -10.64 -14.82 -5.54
N LYS A 94 -9.87 -13.89 -4.96
CA LYS A 94 -10.01 -12.44 -5.22
C LYS A 94 -9.32 -12.04 -6.53
N CYS A 95 -8.27 -12.76 -6.91
CA CYS A 95 -7.45 -12.44 -8.09
C CYS A 95 -7.93 -13.07 -9.41
N LYS A 96 -8.91 -13.99 -9.40
CA LYS A 96 -9.30 -14.80 -10.57
C LYS A 96 -9.70 -13.98 -11.79
N ALA A 97 -10.29 -12.81 -11.58
CA ALA A 97 -10.81 -11.95 -12.64
C ALA A 97 -9.85 -10.80 -13.00
N LEU A 98 -8.66 -10.75 -12.39
CA LEU A 98 -7.70 -9.69 -12.64
C LEU A 98 -6.93 -9.97 -13.93
N LYS A 99 -6.88 -8.98 -14.84
CA LYS A 99 -5.99 -9.00 -16.00
C LYS A 99 -4.52 -9.19 -15.60
N ALA A 100 -4.12 -8.63 -14.45
CA ALA A 100 -2.78 -8.78 -13.90
C ALA A 100 -2.41 -10.26 -13.61
N LEU A 101 -3.39 -11.12 -13.35
CA LEU A 101 -3.14 -12.56 -13.19
C LEU A 101 -2.79 -13.21 -14.53
N ASP A 102 -3.52 -12.90 -15.59
CA ASP A 102 -3.25 -13.44 -16.92
C ASP A 102 -1.87 -13.03 -17.41
N GLU A 103 -1.49 -11.77 -17.18
CA GLU A 103 -0.17 -11.23 -17.50
C GLU A 103 0.93 -11.94 -16.71
N TYR A 104 0.73 -12.13 -15.41
CA TYR A 104 1.67 -12.85 -14.54
C TYR A 104 1.90 -14.30 -15.00
N LEU A 105 0.82 -14.99 -15.34
CA LEU A 105 0.86 -16.37 -15.83
C LEU A 105 1.51 -16.48 -17.21
N ALA A 106 1.25 -15.52 -18.11
CA ALA A 106 1.88 -15.44 -19.42
C ALA A 106 3.40 -15.27 -19.30
N VAL A 107 3.87 -14.42 -18.38
CA VAL A 107 5.31 -14.25 -18.10
C VAL A 107 5.93 -15.54 -17.55
N ALA A 108 5.19 -16.27 -16.70
CA ALA A 108 5.63 -17.56 -16.19
C ALA A 108 5.56 -18.71 -17.22
N GLY A 109 4.93 -18.48 -18.38
CA GLY A 109 4.70 -19.51 -19.41
C GLY A 109 3.69 -20.59 -18.98
N ILE A 110 2.77 -20.26 -18.06
CA ILE A 110 1.82 -21.18 -17.46
C ILE A 110 0.39 -20.72 -17.79
N SER A 111 -0.52 -21.64 -18.09
CA SER A 111 -1.93 -21.29 -18.35
C SER A 111 -2.85 -21.50 -17.14
N ASP A 112 -2.55 -22.48 -16.27
CA ASP A 112 -3.35 -22.76 -15.07
C ASP A 112 -2.55 -22.33 -13.82
N PRO A 113 -3.08 -21.41 -12.99
CA PRO A 113 -2.44 -21.00 -11.73
C PRO A 113 -2.04 -22.17 -10.82
N LYS A 114 -2.71 -23.32 -10.91
CA LYS A 114 -2.36 -24.51 -10.10
C LYS A 114 -1.00 -25.10 -10.43
N ASN A 115 -0.49 -24.83 -11.63
CA ASN A 115 0.81 -25.32 -12.09
C ASN A 115 1.98 -24.40 -11.67
N LEU A 116 1.69 -23.32 -10.93
CA LEU A 116 2.71 -22.46 -10.39
C LEU A 116 3.63 -23.22 -9.40
N PRO A 117 4.95 -22.96 -9.44
CA PRO A 117 5.91 -23.69 -8.64
C PRO A 117 5.64 -23.52 -7.14
N LYS A 118 5.48 -24.64 -6.44
CA LYS A 118 5.42 -24.66 -4.97
C LYS A 118 6.85 -24.52 -4.46
N LEU A 119 7.24 -23.32 -4.03
CA LEU A 119 8.49 -23.12 -3.30
C LEU A 119 8.49 -24.05 -2.08
N SER A 120 9.23 -25.15 -2.18
CA SER A 120 9.34 -26.10 -1.08
C SER A 120 10.26 -25.49 -0.02
N ALA A 121 10.01 -25.75 1.26
CA ALA A 121 10.87 -25.28 2.36
C ALA A 121 12.34 -25.78 2.26
N LYS A 122 12.66 -26.66 1.30
CA LYS A 122 14.03 -27.08 0.98
C LYS A 122 14.76 -26.06 0.08
N ASP A 123 14.03 -25.32 -0.75
CA ASP A 123 14.58 -24.38 -1.73
C ASP A 123 14.76 -22.95 -1.18
N SER A 124 14.09 -22.61 -0.07
CA SER A 124 14.22 -21.31 0.62
C SER A 124 15.47 -21.18 1.49
N ARG A 125 16.30 -22.23 1.61
CA ARG A 125 17.57 -22.13 2.35
C ARG A 125 18.59 -21.39 1.50
N PRO A 126 19.24 -20.32 2.02
CA PRO A 126 20.39 -19.76 1.33
C PRO A 126 21.45 -20.86 1.21
N ARG A 127 21.83 -21.20 -0.02
CA ARG A 127 22.96 -22.09 -0.28
C ARG A 127 24.20 -21.42 0.33
N LYS A 128 24.61 -21.83 1.53
CA LYS A 128 25.90 -21.43 2.10
C LYS A 128 26.97 -21.88 1.11
N GLY A 129 27.52 -20.91 0.37
CA GLY A 129 28.61 -21.15 -0.56
C GLY A 129 29.74 -21.87 0.17
N ARG A 130 30.20 -22.99 -0.40
CA ARG A 130 31.36 -23.72 0.07
C ARG A 130 32.57 -22.79 -0.07
N GLN A 131 33.04 -22.18 1.03
CA GLN A 131 34.33 -21.51 1.05
C GLN A 131 35.41 -22.56 0.78
N THR A 132 35.91 -22.61 -0.46
CA THR A 132 37.15 -23.30 -0.77
C THR A 132 38.29 -22.47 -0.18
N ARG A 133 38.90 -22.98 0.90
CA ARG A 133 40.19 -22.51 1.40
C ARG A 133 41.25 -22.85 0.34
N ASN A 134 41.63 -21.88 -0.48
CA ASN A 134 42.88 -21.97 -1.22
C ASN A 134 43.91 -21.10 -0.49
N ALA A 135 44.78 -21.77 0.26
CA ALA A 135 46.08 -21.27 0.66
C ALA A 135 47.12 -21.82 -0.34
N ILE A 136 48.05 -20.96 -0.75
CA ILE A 136 49.43 -21.15 -1.28
C ILE A 136 49.81 -19.72 -1.74
N MET A 137 50.41 -18.85 -0.93
CA MET A 137 51.84 -18.74 -0.57
C MET A 137 52.82 -18.95 -1.75
N ASN A 138 53.42 -17.82 -2.14
CA ASN A 138 54.79 -17.64 -2.66
C ASN A 138 55.03 -17.95 -4.15
N GLU A 139 55.48 -16.96 -4.92
CA GLU A 139 56.90 -16.80 -5.22
C GLU A 139 57.17 -15.54 -6.08
N THR A 140 58.35 -14.99 -5.82
CA THR A 140 59.11 -13.97 -6.53
C THR A 140 59.03 -14.03 -8.06
N HIS A 141 59.04 -12.88 -8.74
CA HIS A 141 60.07 -12.53 -9.74
C HIS A 141 60.02 -11.04 -10.10
N ALA A 142 61.18 -10.40 -9.99
CA ALA A 142 61.45 -9.04 -10.46
C ALA A 142 61.51 -8.99 -11.99
N ILE A 143 61.00 -7.92 -12.59
CA ILE A 143 61.40 -7.48 -13.94
C ILE A 143 61.61 -5.97 -13.93
N LYS A 144 62.89 -5.58 -14.05
CA LYS A 144 63.42 -4.26 -14.46
C LYS A 144 63.29 -4.12 -15.98
N ILE A 145 62.81 -2.99 -16.48
CA ILE A 145 63.09 -2.38 -17.81
C ILE A 145 62.77 -0.87 -17.60
N ALA A 146 63.67 0.12 -17.50
CA ALA A 146 64.71 0.67 -18.39
C ALA A 146 64.16 0.96 -19.80
N GLU A 147 63.69 2.18 -20.09
CA GLU A 147 64.52 3.32 -20.52
C GLU A 147 63.77 4.65 -20.33
#